data_AF-A0A248LBU0-F1
#
_entry.id   AF-A0A248LBU0-F1
#
_cell.length_a   1.000
_cell.length_b   1.000
_cell.length_c   1.000
_cell.angle_alpha   90.00
_cell.angle_beta   90.00
_cell.angle_gamma   90.00
#
_symmetry.space_group_name_H-M   'P 1'
#
loop_
_entity.id
_entity.type
_entity.pdbx_description
1 polymer ?
#
loop_
_entity_poly.entity_id
_entity_poly.type
_entity_poly.pdbx_seq_one_letter_code
_entity_poly.pdbx_strand_id
1 'polypeptide(L)'
;MDRIHVSGMRFYGYHGVFAEETKLGQRFNVDLSIGLDLSRAGETDDLRESVNYAELYEATKHVVEGEAVQLVEALADRIVRHVFLLDPRILEATVKVIKPDPPIAGHYEHVAVEINRVRGDYA
;
A
#
# COMPACT_ATOMS: atom_id res chain seq x y z
N MET A 1 -13.64 6.03 13.89
CA MET A 1 -13.00 4.94 13.15
C MET A 1 -11.53 5.13 13.32
N ASP A 2 -10.89 4.16 13.96
CA ASP A 2 -9.49 4.25 14.35
C ASP A 2 -8.61 3.76 13.19
N ARG A 3 -7.30 4.00 13.29
CA ARG A 3 -6.38 3.68 12.19
C ARG A 3 -5.06 3.10 12.68
N ILE A 4 -4.53 2.18 11.88
CA ILE A 4 -3.13 1.74 11.95
C ILE A 4 -2.40 2.31 10.72
N HIS A 5 -1.21 2.87 10.94
CA HIS A 5 -0.39 3.49 9.91
C HIS A 5 0.95 2.75 9.76
N VAL A 6 1.33 2.47 8.52
CA VAL A 6 2.67 2.00 8.16
C VAL A 6 3.21 2.95 7.09
N SER A 7 4.21 3.75 7.46
CA SER A 7 4.68 4.87 6.64
C SER A 7 6.13 4.70 6.20
N GLY A 8 6.45 5.26 5.04
CA GLY A 8 7.79 5.28 4.48
C GLY A 8 8.33 3.90 4.12
N MET A 9 7.46 2.92 3.84
CA MET A 9 7.89 1.62 3.36
C MET A 9 8.58 1.81 2.00
N ARG A 10 9.71 1.14 1.77
CA ARG A 10 10.47 1.27 0.52
C ARG A 10 10.75 -0.11 -0.04
N PHE A 11 10.39 -0.28 -1.30
CA PHE A 11 10.51 -1.54 -2.02
C PHE A 11 11.14 -1.29 -3.38
N TYR A 12 11.66 -2.35 -3.99
CA TYR A 12 12.16 -2.30 -5.36
C TYR A 12 11.22 -3.08 -6.28
N GLY A 13 10.65 -2.39 -7.27
CA GLY A 13 9.66 -2.95 -8.16
C GLY A 13 9.97 -2.67 -9.62
N TYR A 14 9.34 -3.43 -10.51
CA TYR A 14 9.53 -3.35 -11.96
C TYR A 14 8.27 -2.83 -12.66
N HIS A 15 7.53 -1.93 -11.99
CA HIS A 15 6.31 -1.34 -12.53
C HIS A 15 6.61 -0.11 -13.39
N GLY A 16 5.83 0.09 -14.44
CA GLY A 16 5.98 1.23 -15.33
C GLY A 16 5.40 1.01 -16.71
N VAL A 17 5.19 2.11 -17.43
CA VAL A 17 4.68 2.09 -18.81
C VAL A 17 5.84 1.89 -19.78
N PHE A 18 7.01 2.46 -19.48
CA PHE A 18 8.17 2.41 -20.34
C PHE A 18 8.94 1.09 -20.16
N ALA A 19 9.48 0.55 -21.25
CA ALA A 19 10.21 -0.72 -21.23
C ALA A 19 11.47 -0.64 -20.34
N GLU A 20 12.08 0.54 -20.25
CA GLU A 20 13.21 0.81 -19.37
C GLU A 20 12.82 0.72 -17.89
N GLU A 21 11.63 1.19 -17.51
CA GLU A 21 11.14 1.08 -16.12
C GLU A 21 10.97 -0.38 -15.71
N THR A 22 10.37 -1.21 -16.58
CA THR A 22 10.11 -2.62 -16.28
C THR A 22 11.36 -3.50 -16.40
N LYS A 23 12.39 -3.04 -17.14
CA LYS A 23 13.68 -3.74 -17.26
C LYS A 23 14.67 -3.39 -16.14
N LEU A 24 14.80 -2.11 -15.79
CA LEU A 24 15.76 -1.66 -14.79
C LEU A 24 15.17 -1.73 -13.39
N GLY A 25 13.87 -1.49 -13.25
CA GLY A 25 13.22 -1.32 -11.96
C GLY A 25 13.56 0.01 -11.30
N GLN A 26 12.82 0.33 -10.24
CA GLN A 26 13.03 1.52 -9.44
C GLN A 26 12.48 1.34 -8.03
N ARG A 27 12.76 2.30 -7.16
CA ARG A 27 12.18 2.34 -5.81
C ARG A 27 10.72 2.79 -5.88
N PHE A 28 9.88 2.15 -5.09
CA PHE A 28 8.53 2.57 -4.80
C PHE A 28 8.43 2.78 -3.29
N ASN A 29 8.01 3.97 -2.87
CA ASN A 29 7.70 4.20 -1.46
C ASN A 29 6.18 4.10 -1.27
N VAL A 30 5.77 3.48 -0.17
CA VAL A 30 4.35 3.29 0.14
C VAL A 30 4.05 3.74 1.55
N ASP A 31 3.02 4.57 1.68
CA ASP A 31 2.32 4.81 2.95
C ASP A 31 0.99 4.07 2.91
N LEU A 32 0.71 3.29 3.95
CA LEU A 32 -0.52 2.54 4.13
C LEU A 32 -1.19 2.97 5.42
N SER A 33 -2.49 3.24 5.35
CA SER A 33 -3.34 3.47 6.51
C SER A 33 -4.58 2.61 6.40
N ILE A 34 -4.84 1.77 7.40
CA ILE A 34 -6.07 0.95 7.46
C ILE A 34 -7.02 1.49 8.50
N GLY A 35 -8.32 1.47 8.21
CA GLY A 35 -9.39 1.87 9.12
C GLY A 35 -10.11 0.64 9.70
N LEU A 36 -10.16 0.55 11.02
CA LEU A 36 -10.79 -0.51 11.80
C LEU A 36 -11.15 -0.01 13.21
N ASP A 37 -11.94 -0.76 13.95
CA ASP A 37 -12.20 -0.49 15.37
C ASP A 37 -11.06 -1.06 16.22
N LEU A 38 -10.37 -0.23 16.99
CA LEU A 38 -9.26 -0.63 17.86
C LEU A 38 -9.63 -0.65 19.34
N SER A 39 -10.89 -0.36 19.69
CA SER A 39 -11.35 -0.28 21.09
C SER A 39 -11.09 -1.56 21.87
N ARG A 40 -11.48 -2.71 21.31
CA ARG A 40 -11.30 -4.05 21.90
C ARG A 40 -9.83 -4.37 22.16
N ALA A 41 -8.96 -4.09 21.19
CA ALA A 41 -7.52 -4.29 21.34
C ALA A 41 -6.95 -3.41 22.46
N GLY A 42 -7.38 -2.14 22.55
CA GLY A 42 -6.98 -1.23 23.62
C GLY A 42 -7.47 -1.61 25.01
N GLU A 43 -8.66 -2.22 25.11
CA GLU A 43 -9.22 -2.70 26.38
C GLU A 43 -8.56 -3.99 26.87
N THR A 44 -8.20 -4.88 25.95
CA THR A 44 -7.77 -6.26 26.27
C THR A 44 -6.26 -6.47 26.21
N ASP A 45 -5.52 -5.57 25.56
CA ASP A 45 -4.09 -5.72 25.25
C ASP A 45 -3.77 -7.04 24.52
N ASP A 46 -4.69 -7.50 23.65
CA ASP A 46 -4.57 -8.73 22.89
C ASP A 46 -4.40 -8.43 21.39
N LEU A 47 -3.26 -8.85 20.82
CA LEU A 47 -2.98 -8.69 19.39
C LEU A 47 -4.04 -9.38 18.50
N ARG A 48 -4.69 -10.44 18.99
CA ARG A 48 -5.76 -11.14 18.24
C ARG A 48 -6.98 -10.24 18.01
N GLU A 49 -7.15 -9.21 18.82
CA GLU A 49 -8.22 -8.21 18.68
C GLU A 49 -7.81 -7.03 17.77
N SER A 50 -6.62 -7.08 17.16
CA SER A 50 -6.07 -6.08 16.25
C SER A 50 -5.53 -6.72 14.95
N VAL A 51 -4.94 -5.89 14.09
CA VAL A 51 -4.22 -6.30 12.89
C VAL A 51 -2.72 -6.11 13.09
N ASN A 52 -1.95 -7.15 12.77
CA ASN A 52 -0.49 -7.11 12.87
C ASN A 52 0.11 -6.25 11.75
N TYR A 53 0.76 -5.13 12.10
CA TYR A 53 1.39 -4.25 11.12
C TYR A 53 2.56 -4.89 10.38
N ALA A 54 3.18 -5.95 10.91
CA ALA A 54 4.18 -6.72 10.18
C ALA A 54 3.54 -7.46 8.98
N GLU A 55 2.31 -7.96 9.13
CA GLU A 55 1.58 -8.60 8.02
C GLU A 55 1.14 -7.57 6.97
N LEU A 56 0.80 -6.35 7.38
CA LEU A 56 0.53 -5.24 6.46
C LEU A 56 1.77 -4.88 5.62
N TYR A 57 2.96 -4.84 6.26
CA TYR A 57 4.21 -4.60 5.57
C TYR A 57 4.51 -5.70 4.55
N GLU A 58 4.43 -6.98 4.97
CA GLU A 58 4.69 -8.12 4.08
C GLU A 58 3.68 -8.21 2.93
N ALA A 59 2.40 -7.94 3.18
CA ALA A 59 1.38 -7.90 2.12
C ALA A 59 1.67 -6.79 1.11
N THR A 60 2.08 -5.60 1.59
CA THR A 60 2.47 -4.49 0.70
C THR A 60 3.70 -4.85 -0.10
N LYS A 61 4.74 -5.40 0.55
CA LYS A 61 5.97 -5.87 -0.08
C LYS A 61 5.69 -6.89 -1.17
N HIS A 62 4.87 -7.90 -0.87
CA HIS A 62 4.50 -8.95 -1.82
C HIS A 62 3.91 -8.37 -3.11
N VAL A 63 3.06 -7.35 -2.99
CA VAL A 63 2.44 -6.71 -4.14
C VAL A 63 3.43 -5.84 -4.93
N VAL A 64 4.28 -5.08 -4.25
CA VAL A 64 5.23 -4.15 -4.90
C VAL A 64 6.46 -4.85 -5.50
N GLU A 65 6.92 -5.94 -4.91
CA GLU A 65 8.04 -6.75 -5.44
C GLU A 65 7.55 -7.87 -6.39
N GLY A 66 6.23 -7.99 -6.57
CA GLY A 66 5.58 -9.02 -7.35
C GLY A 66 5.41 -8.70 -8.84
N GLU A 67 4.29 -9.14 -9.41
CA GLU A 67 3.99 -8.96 -10.82
C GLU A 67 3.92 -7.47 -11.20
N ALA A 68 4.69 -7.11 -12.23
CA ALA A 68 4.72 -5.75 -12.77
C ALA A 68 3.33 -5.30 -13.27
N VAL A 69 3.04 -4.03 -13.05
CA VAL A 69 1.87 -3.34 -13.61
C VAL A 69 2.35 -2.06 -14.27
N GLN A 70 1.54 -1.49 -15.15
CA GLN A 70 1.92 -0.26 -15.85
C GLN A 70 1.72 0.99 -14.99
N LEU A 71 0.66 1.00 -14.18
CA LEU A 71 0.15 2.18 -13.50
C LEU A 71 0.35 2.08 -11.98
N VAL A 72 0.70 3.21 -11.34
CA VAL A 72 0.79 3.27 -9.87
C VAL A 72 -0.59 3.22 -9.21
N GLU A 73 -1.63 3.62 -9.93
CA GLU A 73 -3.04 3.45 -9.58
C GLU A 73 -3.40 1.96 -9.45
N ALA A 74 -2.99 1.16 -10.44
CA ALA A 74 -3.20 -0.29 -10.41
C ALA A 74 -2.39 -0.96 -9.30
N LEU A 75 -1.17 -0.47 -9.04
CA LEU A 75 -0.35 -0.94 -7.94
C LEU A 75 -1.01 -0.65 -6.59
N ALA A 76 -1.49 0.59 -6.38
CA ALA A 76 -2.19 1.00 -5.17
C ALA A 76 -3.47 0.16 -4.96
N ASP A 77 -4.26 -0.07 -6.02
CA ASP A 77 -5.47 -0.91 -5.94
C ASP A 77 -5.16 -2.36 -5.59
N ARG A 78 -4.09 -2.94 -6.15
CA ARG A 78 -3.62 -4.30 -5.80
C ARG A 78 -3.21 -4.40 -4.33
N ILE A 79 -2.57 -3.37 -3.78
CA ILE A 79 -2.20 -3.30 -2.36
C ILE A 79 -3.48 -3.29 -1.50
N VAL A 80 -4.45 -2.42 -1.81
CA VAL A 80 -5.74 -2.36 -1.09
C VAL A 80 -6.42 -3.73 -1.07
N ARG A 81 -6.53 -4.39 -2.23
CA ARG A 81 -7.16 -5.71 -2.34
C ARG A 81 -6.46 -6.74 -1.46
N HIS A 82 -5.14 -6.80 -1.48
CA HIS A 82 -4.38 -7.74 -0.64
C HIS A 82 -4.55 -7.44 0.85
N VAL A 83 -4.49 -6.17 1.25
CA VAL A 83 -4.71 -5.74 2.63
C VAL A 83 -6.10 -6.15 3.12
N PHE A 84 -7.14 -5.99 2.30
CA PHE A 84 -8.49 -6.42 2.65
C PHE A 84 -8.64 -7.94 2.80
N LEU A 85 -7.76 -8.75 2.21
CA LEU A 85 -7.77 -10.21 2.39
C LEU A 85 -7.15 -10.65 3.72
N LEU A 86 -6.32 -9.82 4.36
CA LEU A 86 -5.66 -10.18 5.62
C LEU A 86 -6.64 -10.31 6.78
N ASP A 87 -7.58 -9.37 6.89
CA ASP A 87 -8.50 -9.32 8.01
C ASP A 87 -9.83 -8.66 7.63
N PRO A 88 -10.99 -9.30 7.87
CA PRO A 88 -12.31 -8.75 7.56
C PRO A 88 -12.67 -7.50 8.38
N ARG A 89 -12.01 -7.26 9.52
CA ARG A 89 -12.21 -6.07 10.37
C ARG A 89 -11.67 -4.79 9.74
N ILE A 90 -10.80 -4.90 8.73
CA ILE A 90 -10.33 -3.74 7.97
C ILE A 90 -11.47 -3.27 7.07
N LEU A 91 -12.01 -2.09 7.33
CA LEU A 91 -13.17 -1.53 6.61
C LEU A 91 -12.78 -0.49 5.56
N GLU A 92 -11.62 0.12 5.72
CA GLU A 92 -11.10 1.16 4.82
C GLU A 92 -9.59 1.01 4.67
N ALA A 93 -9.06 1.33 3.51
CA ALA A 93 -7.63 1.43 3.28
C ALA A 93 -7.32 2.69 2.48
N THR A 94 -6.32 3.44 2.93
CA THR A 94 -5.69 4.53 2.18
C THR A 94 -4.27 4.11 1.83
N VAL A 95 -3.96 4.10 0.55
CA VAL A 95 -2.64 3.72 0.03
C VAL A 95 -2.11 4.88 -0.80
N LYS A 96 -0.94 5.38 -0.41
CA LYS A 96 -0.16 6.35 -1.18
C LYS A 96 1.06 5.67 -1.75
N VAL A 97 1.15 5.59 -3.07
CA VAL A 97 2.32 5.07 -3.80
C VAL A 97 3.09 6.25 -4.34
N ILE A 98 4.36 6.33 -3.96
CA ILE A 98 5.29 7.39 -4.35
C ILE A 98 6.35 6.78 -5.28
N LYS A 99 6.52 7.38 -6.45
CA LYS A 99 7.67 7.16 -7.34
C LYS A 99 8.65 8.32 -7.14
N PRO A 100 9.82 8.09 -6.51
CA PRO A 100 10.79 9.15 -6.29
C PRO A 100 11.42 9.65 -7.60
N ASP A 101 11.70 8.72 -8.53
CA ASP A 101 12.55 8.96 -9.69
C ASP A 101 11.88 8.53 -11.03
N PRO A 102 10.63 8.94 -11.35
CA PRO A 102 9.98 8.62 -12.62
C PRO A 102 10.74 9.27 -13.81
N PRO A 103 10.54 8.80 -15.06
CA PRO A 103 11.21 9.34 -16.23
C PRO A 103 10.61 10.68 -16.70
N ILE A 104 10.69 11.70 -15.85
CA ILE A 104 10.24 13.08 -16.11
C ILE A 104 11.48 13.97 -16.18
N ALA A 105 11.69 14.64 -17.31
CA ALA A 105 12.75 15.62 -17.49
C ALA A 105 12.41 16.93 -16.76
N GLY A 106 12.72 17.00 -15.46
CA GLY A 106 12.46 18.18 -14.63
C GLY A 106 13.00 18.02 -13.21
N HIS A 107 12.76 19.02 -12.37
CA HIS A 107 13.15 19.01 -10.95
C HIS A 107 11.91 18.94 -10.07
N TYR A 108 11.85 17.93 -9.22
CA TYR A 108 10.77 17.68 -8.27
C TYR A 108 11.31 16.73 -7.17
N GLU A 109 10.58 16.57 -6.07
CA GLU A 109 10.97 15.63 -5.02
C GLU A 109 10.51 14.20 -5.30
N HIS A 110 9.27 14.05 -5.77
CA HIS A 110 8.68 12.78 -6.20
C HIS A 110 7.33 13.03 -6.89
N VAL A 111 6.77 11.99 -7.51
CA VAL A 111 5.35 11.93 -7.88
C VAL A 111 4.63 10.89 -7.01
N ALA A 112 3.34 11.08 -6.77
CA ALA A 112 2.56 10.13 -5.97
C ALA A 112 1.11 10.04 -6.44
N VAL A 113 0.53 8.85 -6.24
CA VAL A 113 -0.90 8.62 -6.29
C VAL A 113 -1.35 8.17 -4.91
N GLU A 114 -2.48 8.71 -4.45
CA GLU A 114 -3.16 8.26 -3.24
C GLU A 114 -4.57 7.81 -3.60
N ILE A 115 -4.94 6.62 -3.14
CA ILE A 115 -6.31 6.13 -3.22
C ILE A 115 -6.84 5.86 -1.82
N ASN A 116 -8.12 6.16 -1.63
CA ASN A 116 -8.91 5.74 -0.48
C ASN A 116 -10.03 4.82 -0.97
N ARG A 117 -10.23 3.70 -0.28
CA ARG A 117 -11.24 2.70 -0.61
C ARG A 117 -11.88 2.16 0.65
N VAL A 118 -13.18 1.92 0.57
CA VAL A 118 -13.90 1.15 1.58
C VAL A 118 -14.11 -0.27 1.09
N ARG A 119 -14.21 -1.24 2.00
CA ARG A 119 -14.38 -2.65 1.64
C ARG A 119 -15.58 -2.89 0.72
N GLY A 120 -16.65 -2.12 0.89
CA GLY A 120 -17.85 -2.18 0.05
C GLY A 120 -17.62 -1.86 -1.43
N ASP A 121 -16.51 -1.20 -1.79
CA ASP A 121 -16.16 -0.89 -3.18
C ASP A 121 -15.76 -2.13 -4.00
N TYR A 122 -15.48 -3.25 -3.32
CA TYR A 122 -14.98 -4.51 -3.92
C TYR A 122 -15.95 -5.69 -3.78
N ALA A 123 -17.21 -5.42 -3.41
CA ALA A 123 -18.28 -6.42 -3.30
C ALA A 123 -18.77 -6.91 -4.67
#